data_AF-A0A3N5VG07-F1
#
_entry.id   AF-A0A3N5VG07-F1
#
_cell.length_a   1.000
_cell.length_b   1.000
_cell.length_c   1.000
_cell.angle_alpha   90.00
_cell.angle_beta   90.00
_cell.angle_gamma   90.00
#
_symmetry.space_group_name_H-M   'P 1'
#
loop_
_entity.id
_entity.type
_entity.pdbx_description
1 polymer ?
#
loop_
_entity_poly.entity_id
_entity_poly.type
_entity_poly.pdbx_seq_one_letter_code
_entity_poly.pdbx_strand_id
1 'polypeptide(L)'
;MSVTKQRTLDYVELEWGTYVERFNRLPKEEQNKRVEEMGFESFRDLLAHILAWWDEGLGIIHAIAAERPFERKKYDFDIFNAEAVAKYKLWEAGKFMAHFEKTRQKMGADLESMNESVFENRRVKAWLHAAILHHAREHLVALSRFLALDMLENNWATYIEDFNCLEPEKQREFLSNQGVDNFHDLLGHVIGWWEESARIINGILDSPAFAWQDPETDSFNRELIRKFSSWSNEDLVKHYESVRLALIDLVERLPEDAFLNKDIEGWLASDVVRHYDDHPIPT
;
A
#
# COMPACT_ATOMS: atom_id res chain seq x y z
N MET A 1 6.35 -7.61 -8.46
CA MET A 1 6.04 -6.16 -8.33
C MET A 1 6.91 -5.27 -9.23
N SER A 2 6.30 -4.50 -10.12
CA SER A 2 6.96 -3.59 -11.08
C SER A 2 7.37 -2.26 -10.42
N VAL A 3 8.67 -2.06 -10.16
CA VAL A 3 9.21 -0.73 -9.83
C VAL A 3 9.77 -0.11 -11.11
N THR A 4 9.13 0.95 -11.59
CA THR A 4 9.52 1.73 -12.77
C THR A 4 9.73 3.19 -12.39
N LYS A 5 10.41 3.97 -13.24
CA LYS A 5 10.59 5.41 -12.99
C LYS A 5 9.26 6.12 -12.88
N GLN A 6 8.37 5.92 -13.85
CA GLN A 6 7.08 6.61 -13.89
C GLN A 6 6.25 6.30 -12.65
N ARG A 7 6.07 5.01 -12.33
CA ARG A 7 5.31 4.61 -11.13
C ARG A 7 5.91 5.20 -9.85
N THR A 8 7.24 5.24 -9.74
CA THR A 8 7.90 5.88 -8.59
C THR A 8 7.57 7.38 -8.50
N LEU A 9 7.62 8.09 -9.63
CA LEU A 9 7.28 9.53 -9.67
C LEU A 9 5.81 9.75 -9.34
N ASP A 10 4.91 8.91 -9.85
CA ASP A 10 3.48 9.00 -9.54
C ASP A 10 3.22 8.81 -8.04
N TYR A 11 3.93 7.91 -7.35
CA TYR A 11 3.87 7.82 -5.89
C TYR A 11 4.38 9.10 -5.20
N VAL A 12 5.49 9.67 -5.66
CA VAL A 12 6.02 10.90 -5.06
C VAL A 12 5.06 12.08 -5.25
N GLU A 13 4.41 12.17 -6.40
CA GLU A 13 3.53 13.29 -6.77
C GLU A 13 2.10 13.14 -6.28
N LEU A 14 1.48 12.00 -6.55
CA LEU A 14 0.05 11.78 -6.32
C LEU A 14 -0.19 11.23 -4.92
N GLU A 15 0.56 10.21 -4.52
CA GLU A 15 0.38 9.58 -3.22
C GLU A 15 0.94 10.47 -2.11
N TRP A 16 2.26 10.65 -2.09
CA TRP A 16 2.95 11.44 -1.08
C TRP A 16 2.64 12.93 -1.17
N GLY A 17 2.38 13.46 -2.37
CA GLY A 17 2.06 14.88 -2.55
C GLY A 17 0.73 15.30 -1.96
N THR A 18 -0.22 14.37 -1.81
CA THR A 18 -1.51 14.66 -1.15
C THR A 18 -1.67 14.02 0.22
N TYR A 19 -0.69 13.23 0.68
CA TYR A 19 -0.72 12.47 1.94
C TYR A 19 -1.05 13.33 3.18
N VAL A 20 -0.32 14.45 3.35
CA VAL A 20 -0.54 15.39 4.47
C VAL A 20 -1.91 16.04 4.39
N GLU A 21 -2.34 16.43 3.19
CA GLU A 21 -3.62 17.07 2.98
C GLU A 21 -4.77 16.11 3.32
N ARG A 22 -4.72 14.87 2.81
CA ARG A 22 -5.72 13.84 3.08
C ARG A 22 -5.85 13.57 4.58
N PHE A 23 -4.73 13.43 5.28
CA PHE A 23 -4.73 13.26 6.73
C PHE A 23 -5.37 14.46 7.46
N ASN A 24 -5.02 15.68 7.07
CA ASN A 24 -5.54 16.90 7.71
C ASN A 24 -7.04 17.14 7.48
N ARG A 25 -7.65 16.52 6.46
CA ARG A 25 -9.11 16.57 6.22
C ARG A 25 -9.90 15.73 7.23
N LEU A 26 -9.26 14.75 7.88
CA LEU A 26 -9.92 13.89 8.85
C LEU A 26 -10.29 14.67 10.13
N PRO A 27 -11.37 14.29 10.83
CA PRO A 27 -11.64 14.78 12.18
C PRO A 27 -10.46 14.55 13.12
N LYS A 28 -10.26 15.45 14.10
CA LYS A 28 -9.06 15.40 14.95
C LYS A 28 -8.94 14.12 15.78
N GLU A 29 -10.07 13.56 16.22
CA GLU A 29 -10.11 12.29 16.93
C GLU A 29 -9.64 11.13 16.04
N GLU A 30 -10.08 11.09 14.78
CA GLU A 30 -9.68 10.07 13.81
C GLU A 30 -8.18 10.22 13.44
N GLN A 31 -7.69 11.44 13.28
CA GLN A 31 -6.26 11.70 13.08
C GLN A 31 -5.41 11.10 14.21
N ASN A 32 -5.79 11.36 15.46
CA ASN A 32 -5.06 10.87 16.62
C ASN A 32 -5.11 9.34 16.70
N LYS A 33 -6.30 8.76 16.53
CA LYS A 33 -6.50 7.31 16.51
C LYS A 33 -5.60 6.62 15.49
N ARG A 34 -5.58 7.07 14.24
CA ARG A 34 -4.78 6.44 13.17
C ARG A 34 -3.27 6.53 13.42
N VAL A 35 -2.80 7.65 14.00
CA VAL A 35 -1.39 7.81 14.35
C VAL A 35 -1.00 6.89 15.52
N GLU A 36 -1.86 6.77 16.53
CA GLU A 36 -1.65 5.87 17.67
C GLU A 36 -1.66 4.39 17.25
N GLU A 37 -2.56 3.98 16.34
CA GLU A 37 -2.59 2.62 15.78
C GLU A 37 -1.30 2.27 15.01
N MET A 38 -0.64 3.26 14.42
CA MET A 38 0.67 3.12 13.77
C MET A 38 1.85 3.14 14.77
N GLY A 39 1.58 3.33 16.06
CA GLY A 39 2.60 3.33 17.11
C GLY A 39 3.37 4.64 17.27
N PHE A 40 2.88 5.76 16.72
CA PHE A 40 3.51 7.08 16.83
C PHE A 40 2.79 7.98 17.85
N GLU A 41 3.55 8.86 18.52
CA GLU A 41 3.00 9.86 19.47
C GLU A 41 2.28 11.00 18.73
N SER A 42 2.74 11.34 17.52
CA SER A 42 2.17 12.41 16.71
C SER A 42 2.38 12.19 15.22
N PHE A 43 1.56 12.82 14.39
CA PHE A 43 1.73 12.77 12.93
C PHE A 43 3.09 13.30 12.48
N ARG A 44 3.67 14.27 13.21
CA ARG A 44 5.02 14.75 12.95
C ARG A 44 6.06 13.65 13.15
N ASP A 45 5.92 12.81 14.17
CA ASP A 45 6.87 11.75 14.45
C ASP A 45 6.81 10.66 13.37
N LEU A 46 5.61 10.36 12.88
CA LEU A 46 5.41 9.51 11.71
C LEU A 46 6.09 10.09 10.45
N LEU A 47 5.84 11.37 10.13
CA LEU A 47 6.48 12.03 8.99
C LEU A 47 8.00 12.14 9.15
N ALA A 48 8.52 12.27 10.38
CA ALA A 48 9.95 12.29 10.66
C ALA A 48 10.60 10.93 10.37
N HIS A 49 9.92 9.84 10.73
CA HIS A 49 10.29 8.49 10.35
C HIS A 49 10.32 8.31 8.83
N ILE A 50 9.25 8.70 8.13
CA ILE A 50 9.15 8.65 6.66
C ILE A 50 10.31 9.41 6.00
N LEU A 51 10.53 10.65 6.43
CA LEU A 51 11.57 11.52 5.89
C LEU A 51 12.98 10.93 6.06
N ALA A 52 13.27 10.29 7.19
CA ALA A 52 14.58 9.68 7.42
C ALA A 52 14.86 8.51 6.45
N TRP A 53 13.84 7.70 6.15
CA TRP A 53 13.97 6.62 5.16
C TRP A 53 14.09 7.13 3.73
N TRP A 54 13.42 8.24 3.39
CA TRP A 54 13.63 8.91 2.11
C TRP A 54 15.05 9.45 1.97
N ASP A 55 15.56 10.16 2.98
CA ASP A 55 16.91 10.71 2.99
C ASP A 55 17.97 9.60 2.83
N GLU A 56 17.83 8.50 3.57
CA GLU A 56 18.76 7.37 3.49
C GLU A 56 18.68 6.65 2.14
N GLY A 57 17.46 6.33 1.68
CA GLY A 57 17.23 5.65 0.41
C GLY A 57 17.76 6.45 -0.78
N LEU A 58 17.45 7.76 -0.83
CA LEU A 58 17.95 8.64 -1.90
C LEU A 58 19.45 8.85 -1.85
N GLY A 59 20.06 8.87 -0.65
CA GLY A 59 21.51 8.90 -0.53
C GLY A 59 22.19 7.74 -1.26
N ILE A 60 21.64 6.53 -1.09
CA ILE A 60 22.14 5.32 -1.74
C ILE A 60 21.83 5.32 -3.24
N ILE A 61 20.62 5.70 -3.64
CA ILE A 61 20.22 5.77 -5.06
C ILE A 61 21.11 6.76 -5.82
N HIS A 62 21.37 7.95 -5.27
CA HIS A 62 22.29 8.92 -5.86
C HIS A 62 23.73 8.40 -5.98
N ALA A 63 24.20 7.63 -5.01
CA ALA A 63 25.53 7.04 -5.10
C ALA A 63 25.60 6.02 -6.23
N ILE A 64 24.58 5.17 -6.38
CA ILE A 64 24.50 4.19 -7.47
C ILE A 64 24.40 4.90 -8.82
N ALA A 65 23.52 5.89 -8.96
CA ALA A 65 23.34 6.65 -10.20
C ALA A 65 24.61 7.37 -10.67
N ALA A 66 25.44 7.82 -9.72
CA ALA A 66 26.71 8.48 -9.99
C ALA A 66 27.93 7.52 -10.01
N GLU A 67 27.70 6.21 -9.93
CA GLU A 67 28.76 5.18 -9.83
C GLU A 67 29.75 5.42 -8.67
N ARG A 68 29.28 6.06 -7.60
CA ARG A 68 30.08 6.35 -6.40
C ARG A 68 29.96 5.23 -5.38
N PRO A 69 31.01 4.98 -4.59
CA PRO A 69 30.89 4.08 -3.45
C PRO A 69 29.87 4.61 -2.44
N PHE A 70 29.16 3.68 -1.81
CA PHE A 70 28.28 3.95 -0.67
C PHE A 70 28.48 2.88 0.39
N GLU A 71 28.24 3.26 1.64
CA GLU A 71 28.34 2.34 2.76
C GLU A 71 27.08 1.47 2.85
N ARG A 72 27.28 0.17 3.05
CA ARG A 72 26.18 -0.71 3.45
C ARG A 72 26.08 -0.67 4.96
N LYS A 73 25.11 0.07 5.47
CA LYS A 73 24.84 0.10 6.90
C LYS A 73 23.94 -1.08 7.26
N LYS A 74 24.21 -1.67 8.42
CA LYS A 74 23.26 -2.53 9.12
C LYS A 74 22.53 -1.64 10.11
N TYR A 75 21.22 -1.54 9.97
CA TYR A 75 20.40 -0.73 10.87
C TYR A 75 19.95 -1.57 12.06
N ASP A 76 20.00 -0.94 13.23
CA ASP A 76 19.02 -1.17 14.25
C ASP A 76 17.86 -0.22 13.94
N PHE A 77 16.74 -0.76 13.47
CA PHE A 77 15.63 0.06 12.97
C PHE A 77 15.00 0.89 14.09
N ASP A 78 14.94 0.36 15.31
CA ASP A 78 14.36 1.07 16.44
C ASP A 78 15.22 2.29 16.81
N ILE A 79 16.54 2.11 16.86
CA ILE A 79 17.47 3.21 17.13
C ILE A 79 17.39 4.25 16.00
N PHE A 80 17.46 3.82 14.74
CA PHE A 80 17.39 4.74 13.59
C PHE A 80 16.09 5.55 13.58
N ASN A 81 14.95 4.90 13.82
CA ASN A 81 13.65 5.54 13.86
C ASN A 81 13.53 6.51 15.05
N ALA A 82 14.01 6.12 16.23
CA ALA A 82 14.01 6.98 17.41
C ALA A 82 14.89 8.23 17.22
N GLU A 83 16.06 8.09 16.60
CA GLU A 83 16.94 9.20 16.25
C GLU A 83 16.29 10.15 15.25
N ALA A 84 15.58 9.62 14.24
CA ALA A 84 14.83 10.42 13.27
C ALA A 84 13.75 11.28 13.94
N VAL A 85 12.96 10.68 14.83
CA VAL A 85 11.95 11.40 15.62
C VAL A 85 12.60 12.46 16.51
N ALA A 86 13.66 12.10 17.25
CA ALA A 86 14.37 13.02 18.13
C ALA A 86 14.95 14.23 17.39
N LYS A 87 15.49 14.03 16.18
CA LYS A 87 16.07 15.09 15.32
C LYS A 87 15.09 16.23 15.03
N TYR A 88 13.80 15.90 14.87
CA TYR A 88 12.77 16.86 14.49
C TYR A 88 11.82 17.25 15.64
N LYS A 89 11.91 16.61 16.82
CA LYS A 89 10.99 16.81 17.96
C LYS A 89 10.85 18.27 18.40
N LEU A 90 11.95 19.04 18.36
CA LEU A 90 12.00 20.45 18.77
C LEU A 90 11.74 21.45 17.63
N TRP A 91 11.48 20.97 16.41
CA TRP A 91 11.17 21.87 15.31
C TRP A 91 9.76 22.45 15.47
N GLU A 92 9.64 23.72 15.11
CA GLU A 92 8.34 24.37 14.92
C GLU A 92 7.57 23.63 13.82
N ALA A 93 6.26 23.44 14.02
CA ALA A 93 5.43 22.58 13.18
C ALA A 93 5.41 23.05 11.72
N GLY A 94 5.17 24.34 11.45
CA GLY A 94 5.19 24.90 10.11
C GLY A 94 6.54 24.73 9.41
N LYS A 95 7.64 24.96 10.13
CA LYS A 95 9.01 24.72 9.62
C LYS A 95 9.24 23.25 9.27
N PHE A 96 8.78 22.31 10.09
CA PHE A 96 8.89 20.89 9.81
C PHE A 96 8.07 20.50 8.58
N MET A 97 6.81 20.94 8.48
CA MET A 97 5.96 20.64 7.32
C MET A 97 6.54 21.19 6.03
N ALA A 98 7.07 22.42 6.05
CA ALA A 98 7.77 22.99 4.90
C ALA A 98 9.03 22.20 4.52
N HIS A 99 9.75 21.65 5.51
CA HIS A 99 10.90 20.79 5.24
C HIS A 99 10.49 19.46 4.61
N PHE A 100 9.45 18.81 5.14
CA PHE A 100 8.92 17.56 4.59
C PHE A 100 8.51 17.72 3.13
N GLU A 101 7.72 18.75 2.82
CA GLU A 101 7.29 19.01 1.44
C GLU A 101 8.46 19.36 0.52
N LYS A 102 9.41 20.17 1.01
CA LYS A 102 10.63 20.47 0.24
C LYS A 102 11.44 19.20 -0.06
N THR A 103 11.54 18.27 0.89
CA THR A 103 12.25 17.00 0.68
C THR A 103 11.52 16.13 -0.34
N ARG A 104 10.18 16.03 -0.28
CA ARG A 104 9.37 15.34 -1.29
C ARG A 104 9.56 15.92 -2.70
N GLN A 105 9.49 17.24 -2.84
CA GLN A 105 9.71 17.92 -4.13
C GLN A 105 11.12 17.69 -4.67
N LYS A 106 12.14 17.76 -3.79
CA LYS A 106 13.52 17.46 -4.16
C LYS A 106 13.66 16.01 -4.63
N MET A 107 13.06 15.05 -3.92
CA MET A 107 13.03 13.65 -4.31
C MET A 107 12.46 13.46 -5.71
N GLY A 108 11.31 14.08 -6.01
CA GLY A 108 10.70 14.04 -7.34
C GLY A 108 11.65 14.56 -8.43
N ALA A 109 12.21 15.75 -8.24
CA ALA A 109 13.14 16.36 -9.19
C ALA A 109 14.43 15.53 -9.38
N ASP A 110 14.97 14.98 -8.29
CA ASP A 110 16.15 14.13 -8.33
C ASP A 110 15.87 12.87 -9.17
N LEU A 111 14.79 12.14 -8.87
CA LEU A 111 14.38 10.93 -9.57
C LEU A 111 14.05 11.20 -11.04
N GLU A 112 13.37 12.32 -11.35
CA GLU A 112 13.06 12.74 -12.71
C GLU A 112 14.33 12.97 -13.53
N SER A 113 15.38 13.53 -12.92
CA SER A 113 16.66 13.79 -13.60
C SER A 113 17.49 12.54 -13.88
N MET A 114 17.21 11.41 -13.23
CA MET A 114 17.97 10.17 -13.39
C MET A 114 17.64 9.45 -14.70
N ASN A 115 18.65 8.81 -15.29
CA ASN A 115 18.45 7.94 -16.46
C ASN A 115 17.60 6.72 -16.10
N GLU A 116 16.79 6.25 -17.07
CA GLU A 116 15.92 5.07 -16.89
C GLU A 116 16.69 3.82 -16.45
N SER A 117 17.93 3.66 -16.93
CA SER A 117 18.80 2.53 -16.57
C SER A 117 19.13 2.45 -15.07
N VAL A 118 19.04 3.57 -14.33
CA VAL A 118 19.20 3.57 -12.87
C VAL A 118 18.09 2.76 -12.21
N PHE A 119 16.87 2.88 -12.72
CA PHE A 119 15.70 2.16 -12.21
C PHE A 119 15.77 0.68 -12.53
N GLU A 120 16.57 0.23 -13.50
CA GLU A 120 16.82 -1.19 -13.75
C GLU A 120 17.78 -1.85 -12.75
N ASN A 121 18.49 -1.05 -11.95
CA ASN A 121 19.37 -1.59 -10.91
C ASN A 121 18.55 -2.23 -9.78
N ARG A 122 18.78 -3.53 -9.53
CA ARG A 122 18.08 -4.30 -8.47
C ARG A 122 18.08 -3.61 -7.11
N ARG A 123 19.18 -2.96 -6.72
CA ARG A 123 19.27 -2.29 -5.41
C ARG A 123 18.52 -0.96 -5.38
N VAL A 124 18.50 -0.23 -6.50
CA VAL A 124 17.63 0.95 -6.63
C VAL A 124 16.17 0.52 -6.53
N LYS A 125 15.74 -0.52 -7.28
CA LYS A 125 14.36 -1.06 -7.17
C LYS A 125 14.00 -1.42 -5.72
N ALA A 126 14.90 -2.09 -5.00
CA ALA A 126 14.67 -2.46 -3.61
C ALA A 126 14.48 -1.24 -2.68
N TRP A 127 15.29 -0.19 -2.84
CA TRP A 127 15.17 1.03 -2.05
C TRP A 127 13.93 1.85 -2.39
N LEU A 128 13.61 1.99 -3.68
CA LEU A 128 12.39 2.67 -4.12
C LEU A 128 11.15 1.93 -3.63
N HIS A 129 11.15 0.60 -3.73
CA HIS A 129 10.08 -0.23 -3.18
C HIS A 129 9.93 0.01 -1.68
N ALA A 130 11.00 -0.15 -0.91
CA ALA A 130 10.94 -0.06 0.55
C ALA A 130 10.58 1.35 1.05
N ALA A 131 11.26 2.38 0.57
CA ALA A 131 11.16 3.74 1.12
C ALA A 131 10.02 4.58 0.52
N ILE A 132 9.49 4.21 -0.66
CA ILE A 132 8.47 5.02 -1.34
C ILE A 132 7.16 4.25 -1.48
N LEU A 133 7.18 3.09 -2.16
CA LEU A 133 5.95 2.38 -2.52
C LEU A 133 5.36 1.63 -1.33
N HIS A 134 6.14 0.74 -0.72
CA HIS A 134 5.71 -0.03 0.45
C HIS A 134 5.47 0.88 1.64
N HIS A 135 6.33 1.89 1.85
CA HIS A 135 6.18 2.82 2.97
C HIS A 135 4.84 3.59 2.95
N ALA A 136 4.29 3.88 1.76
CA ALA A 136 2.97 4.50 1.64
C ALA A 136 1.83 3.57 2.11
N ARG A 137 2.01 2.25 1.95
CA ARG A 137 1.04 1.23 2.36
C ARG A 137 1.19 0.88 3.84
N GLU A 138 2.43 0.73 4.30
CA GLU A 138 2.76 0.49 5.70
C GLU A 138 2.24 1.63 6.60
N HIS A 139 2.46 2.88 6.20
CA HIS A 139 2.00 4.06 6.93
C HIS A 139 0.73 4.66 6.32
N LEU A 140 -0.24 3.82 5.96
CA LEU A 140 -1.50 4.27 5.38
C LEU A 140 -2.39 4.97 6.43
N VAL A 141 -2.29 6.30 6.51
CA VAL A 141 -3.15 7.11 7.41
C VAL A 141 -4.44 7.59 6.74
N ALA A 142 -4.49 7.63 5.42
CA ALA A 142 -5.68 7.98 4.64
C ALA A 142 -5.51 7.51 3.20
N LEU A 143 -6.42 6.64 2.73
CA LEU A 143 -6.35 6.09 1.39
C LEU A 143 -6.55 7.17 0.32
N SER A 144 -5.79 7.06 -0.76
CA SER A 144 -6.02 7.81 -1.99
C SER A 144 -6.61 6.92 -3.06
N ARG A 145 -7.34 7.54 -4.01
CA ARG A 145 -7.75 6.86 -5.24
C ARG A 145 -6.56 6.28 -5.99
N PHE A 146 -5.47 7.04 -6.08
CA PHE A 146 -4.24 6.63 -6.76
C PHE A 146 -3.71 5.32 -6.18
N LEU A 147 -3.56 5.22 -4.86
CA LEU A 147 -3.01 4.02 -4.23
C LEU A 147 -3.92 2.80 -4.41
N ALA A 148 -5.24 2.98 -4.32
CA ALA A 148 -6.18 1.89 -4.56
C ALA A 148 -6.09 1.37 -6.00
N LEU A 149 -6.05 2.27 -6.99
CA LEU A 149 -5.91 1.91 -8.40
C LEU A 149 -4.56 1.26 -8.68
N ASP A 150 -3.46 1.87 -8.23
CA ASP A 150 -2.12 1.34 -8.45
C ASP A 150 -1.96 -0.08 -7.88
N MET A 151 -2.53 -0.34 -6.70
CA MET A 151 -2.54 -1.69 -6.11
C MET A 151 -3.30 -2.69 -6.98
N LEU A 152 -4.50 -2.33 -7.48
CA LEU A 152 -5.29 -3.20 -8.34
C LEU A 152 -4.60 -3.42 -9.70
N GLU A 153 -4.01 -2.38 -10.29
CA GLU A 153 -3.42 -2.39 -11.62
C GLU A 153 -2.02 -3.03 -11.68
N ASN A 154 -1.27 -3.00 -10.59
CA ASN A 154 0.11 -3.50 -10.57
C ASN A 154 0.29 -4.69 -9.63
N ASN A 155 -0.04 -4.53 -8.35
CA ASN A 155 0.26 -5.54 -7.33
C ASN A 155 -0.64 -6.76 -7.46
N TRP A 156 -1.94 -6.53 -7.51
CA TRP A 156 -2.93 -7.58 -7.69
C TRP A 156 -2.93 -8.15 -9.11
N ALA A 157 -2.55 -7.36 -10.12
CA ALA A 157 -2.46 -7.82 -11.49
C ALA A 157 -1.41 -8.94 -11.68
N THR A 158 -0.28 -8.88 -10.95
CA THR A 158 0.77 -9.91 -11.04
C THR A 158 0.68 -10.99 -9.98
N TYR A 159 -0.28 -10.92 -9.05
CA TYR A 159 -0.32 -11.76 -7.85
C TYR A 159 -0.27 -13.28 -8.14
N ILE A 160 -1.09 -13.73 -9.11
CA ILE A 160 -1.16 -15.14 -9.51
C ILE A 160 0.14 -15.57 -10.23
N GLU A 161 0.69 -14.70 -11.08
CA GLU A 161 1.95 -14.97 -11.78
C GLU A 161 3.14 -15.03 -10.81
N ASP A 162 3.20 -14.10 -9.85
CA ASP A 162 4.22 -14.04 -8.82
C ASP A 162 4.18 -15.32 -7.95
N PHE A 163 2.98 -15.81 -7.56
CA PHE A 163 2.84 -17.09 -6.87
C PHE A 163 3.31 -18.28 -7.73
N ASN A 164 2.93 -18.31 -9.01
CA ASN A 164 3.31 -19.40 -9.92
C ASN A 164 4.80 -19.42 -10.25
N CYS A 165 5.50 -18.29 -10.12
CA CYS A 165 6.95 -18.19 -10.27
C CYS A 165 7.73 -18.74 -9.06
N LEU A 166 7.07 -19.02 -7.93
CA LEU A 166 7.72 -19.63 -6.78
C LEU A 166 8.03 -21.12 -7.04
N GLU A 167 9.15 -21.57 -6.48
CA GLU A 167 9.45 -23.00 -6.41
C GLU A 167 8.38 -23.75 -5.60
N PRO A 168 8.07 -25.03 -5.91
CA PRO A 168 7.00 -25.78 -5.25
C PRO A 168 7.10 -25.81 -3.72
N GLU A 169 8.32 -25.85 -3.17
CA GLU A 169 8.56 -25.79 -1.72
C GLU A 169 8.11 -24.45 -1.13
N LYS A 170 8.42 -23.35 -1.80
CA LYS A 170 8.05 -22.00 -1.37
C LYS A 170 6.55 -21.75 -1.51
N GLN A 171 5.91 -22.32 -2.54
CA GLN A 171 4.45 -22.28 -2.66
C GLN A 171 3.78 -22.96 -1.46
N ARG A 172 4.25 -24.15 -1.08
CA ARG A 172 3.72 -24.87 0.10
C ARG A 172 3.97 -24.13 1.40
N GLU A 173 5.18 -23.59 1.58
CA GLU A 173 5.52 -22.79 2.78
C GLU A 173 4.63 -21.54 2.87
N PHE A 174 4.47 -20.80 1.76
CA PHE A 174 3.59 -19.64 1.70
C PHE A 174 2.16 -20.01 2.10
N LEU A 175 1.55 -21.01 1.45
CA LEU A 175 0.17 -21.43 1.74
C LEU A 175 0.00 -21.91 3.19
N SER A 176 0.97 -22.64 3.73
CA SER A 176 0.98 -23.05 5.14
C SER A 176 1.01 -21.85 6.09
N ASN A 177 1.78 -20.80 5.78
CA ASN A 177 1.82 -19.58 6.58
C ASN A 177 0.51 -18.78 6.47
N GLN A 178 -0.19 -18.89 5.34
CA GLN A 178 -1.52 -18.32 5.13
C GLN A 178 -2.64 -19.13 5.81
N GLY A 179 -2.34 -20.32 6.34
CA GLY A 179 -3.34 -21.18 7.00
C GLY A 179 -4.35 -21.81 6.04
N VAL A 180 -4.00 -21.96 4.76
CA VAL A 180 -4.85 -22.54 3.71
C VAL A 180 -4.15 -23.71 3.01
N ASP A 181 -4.92 -24.69 2.54
CA ASP A 181 -4.37 -25.91 1.96
C ASP A 181 -3.85 -25.73 0.53
N ASN A 182 -4.41 -24.78 -0.22
CA ASN A 182 -4.12 -24.58 -1.63
C ASN A 182 -4.37 -23.12 -2.05
N PHE A 183 -3.79 -22.72 -3.19
CA PHE A 183 -3.93 -21.36 -3.71
C PHE A 183 -5.35 -21.06 -4.24
N HIS A 184 -6.13 -22.09 -4.58
CA HIS A 184 -7.52 -21.92 -5.01
C HIS A 184 -8.36 -21.33 -3.87
N ASP A 185 -8.23 -21.87 -2.65
CA ASP A 185 -8.95 -21.37 -1.47
C ASP A 185 -8.51 -19.95 -1.10
N LEU A 186 -7.22 -19.63 -1.21
CA LEU A 186 -6.71 -18.26 -1.01
C LEU A 186 -7.32 -17.29 -2.03
N LEU A 187 -7.37 -17.69 -3.31
CA LEU A 187 -7.91 -16.85 -4.37
C LEU A 187 -9.42 -16.64 -4.19
N GLY A 188 -10.15 -17.68 -3.81
CA GLY A 188 -11.59 -17.58 -3.46
C GLY A 188 -11.83 -16.66 -2.27
N HIS A 189 -10.94 -16.68 -1.27
CA HIS A 189 -10.98 -15.75 -0.15
C HIS A 189 -10.78 -14.28 -0.59
N VAL A 190 -9.75 -13.99 -1.38
CA VAL A 190 -9.49 -12.63 -1.91
C VAL A 190 -10.68 -12.12 -2.73
N ILE A 191 -11.18 -12.94 -3.66
CA ILE A 191 -12.33 -12.58 -4.50
C ILE A 191 -13.55 -12.26 -3.64
N GLY A 192 -13.84 -13.08 -2.63
CA GLY A 192 -15.04 -12.91 -1.82
C GLY A 192 -15.06 -11.60 -1.03
N TRP A 193 -13.91 -11.18 -0.49
CA TRP A 193 -13.79 -9.88 0.17
C TRP A 193 -13.92 -8.72 -0.82
N TRP A 194 -13.36 -8.84 -2.03
CA TRP A 194 -13.56 -7.84 -3.08
C TRP A 194 -15.02 -7.70 -3.53
N GLU A 195 -15.72 -8.82 -3.71
CA GLU A 195 -17.15 -8.82 -4.03
C GLU A 195 -17.97 -8.15 -2.93
N GLU A 196 -17.62 -8.41 -1.67
CA GLU A 196 -18.29 -7.81 -0.51
C GLU A 196 -18.01 -6.30 -0.43
N SER A 197 -16.74 -5.89 -0.55
CA SER A 197 -16.33 -4.49 -0.68
C SER A 197 -17.14 -3.76 -1.77
N ALA A 198 -17.22 -4.32 -2.98
CA ALA A 198 -17.97 -3.73 -4.08
C ALA A 198 -19.47 -3.63 -3.76
N ARG A 199 -20.06 -4.65 -3.11
CA ARG A 199 -21.47 -4.64 -2.70
C ARG A 199 -21.74 -3.52 -1.68
N ILE A 200 -20.88 -3.37 -0.68
CA ILE A 200 -21.03 -2.34 0.37
C ILE A 200 -20.90 -0.94 -0.22
N ILE A 201 -19.86 -0.70 -1.01
CA ILE A 201 -19.61 0.62 -1.61
C ILE A 201 -20.77 1.02 -2.51
N ASN A 202 -21.24 0.15 -3.41
CA ASN A 202 -22.41 0.44 -4.25
C ASN A 202 -23.68 0.70 -3.42
N GLY A 203 -23.89 -0.08 -2.35
CA GLY A 203 -25.00 0.16 -1.43
C GLY A 203 -24.99 1.56 -0.81
N ILE A 204 -23.83 2.02 -0.33
CA ILE A 204 -23.63 3.36 0.23
C ILE A 204 -23.91 4.45 -0.83
N LEU A 205 -23.43 4.25 -2.07
CA LEU A 205 -23.63 5.20 -3.17
C LEU A 205 -25.10 5.30 -3.60
N ASP A 206 -25.80 4.16 -3.65
CA ASP A 206 -27.20 4.09 -4.06
C ASP A 206 -28.14 4.64 -2.99
N SER A 207 -27.79 4.50 -1.72
CA SER A 207 -28.64 4.91 -0.60
C SER A 207 -27.82 5.37 0.62
N PRO A 208 -27.98 6.63 1.08
CA PRO A 208 -27.41 7.09 2.34
C PRO A 208 -27.92 6.35 3.58
N ALA A 209 -29.04 5.63 3.46
CA ALA A 209 -29.61 4.80 4.52
C ALA A 209 -29.20 3.32 4.40
N PHE A 210 -28.31 2.99 3.46
CA PHE A 210 -27.77 1.64 3.35
C PHE A 210 -27.08 1.26 4.66
N ALA A 211 -27.44 0.08 5.15
CA ALA A 211 -26.83 -0.51 6.32
C ALA A 211 -26.41 -1.92 5.94
N TRP A 212 -25.27 -2.35 6.48
CA TRP A 212 -24.79 -3.71 6.38
C TRP A 212 -24.50 -4.25 7.76
N GLN A 213 -24.35 -5.56 7.83
CA GLN A 213 -23.86 -6.24 9.01
C GLN A 213 -22.45 -6.67 8.69
N ASP A 214 -21.50 -6.30 9.55
CA ASP A 214 -20.15 -6.79 9.44
C ASP A 214 -20.19 -8.32 9.57
N PRO A 215 -19.74 -9.07 8.55
CA PRO A 215 -19.72 -10.51 8.64
C PRO A 215 -18.76 -10.95 9.73
N GLU A 216 -19.11 -12.02 10.45
CA GLU A 216 -18.13 -12.69 11.32
C GLU A 216 -17.05 -13.30 10.41
N THR A 217 -15.84 -12.74 10.49
CA THR A 217 -14.72 -12.99 9.56
C THR A 217 -14.48 -14.47 9.33
N ASP A 218 -14.44 -15.29 10.39
CA ASP A 218 -14.13 -16.71 10.25
C ASP A 218 -15.28 -17.47 9.58
N SER A 219 -16.52 -17.16 9.91
CA SER A 219 -17.71 -17.74 9.28
C SER A 219 -17.79 -17.38 7.81
N PHE A 220 -17.54 -16.12 7.47
CA PHE A 220 -17.55 -15.66 6.10
C PHE A 220 -16.43 -16.31 5.28
N ASN A 221 -15.21 -16.39 5.81
CA ASN A 221 -14.11 -17.11 5.15
C ASN A 221 -14.46 -18.58 4.86
N ARG A 222 -15.10 -19.29 5.81
CA ARG A 222 -15.60 -20.65 5.58
C ARG A 222 -16.71 -20.73 4.54
N GLU A 223 -17.52 -19.68 4.39
CA GLU A 223 -18.52 -19.59 3.33
C GLU A 223 -17.88 -19.38 1.97
N LEU A 224 -16.86 -18.54 1.86
CA LEU A 224 -16.13 -18.30 0.61
C LEU A 224 -15.46 -19.57 0.09
N ILE A 225 -14.79 -20.34 0.97
CA ILE A 225 -14.21 -21.64 0.62
C ILE A 225 -15.29 -22.58 0.05
N ARG A 226 -16.45 -22.68 0.73
CA ARG A 226 -17.57 -23.52 0.24
C ARG A 226 -18.19 -22.99 -1.07
N LYS A 227 -18.25 -21.67 -1.25
CA LYS A 227 -18.80 -21.02 -2.45
C LYS A 227 -17.96 -21.38 -3.68
N PHE A 228 -16.63 -21.34 -3.56
CA PHE A 228 -15.73 -21.55 -4.68
C PHE A 228 -15.24 -23.00 -4.83
N SER A 229 -15.45 -23.89 -3.85
CA SER A 229 -14.91 -25.27 -3.88
C SER A 229 -15.30 -26.13 -5.08
N SER A 230 -16.38 -25.78 -5.79
CA SER A 230 -16.85 -26.51 -6.99
C SER A 230 -16.35 -25.90 -8.30
N TRP A 231 -15.67 -24.75 -8.25
CA TRP A 231 -15.15 -24.07 -9.41
C TRP A 231 -13.87 -24.74 -9.89
N SER A 232 -13.60 -24.64 -11.19
CA SER A 232 -12.28 -24.98 -11.71
C SER A 232 -11.28 -23.87 -11.39
N ASN A 233 -9.98 -24.19 -11.34
CA ASN A 233 -8.94 -23.17 -11.21
C ASN A 233 -9.01 -22.14 -12.35
N GLU A 234 -9.33 -22.57 -13.57
CA GLU A 234 -9.42 -21.68 -14.73
C GLU A 234 -10.57 -20.68 -14.58
N ASP A 235 -11.74 -21.13 -14.14
CA ASP A 235 -12.89 -20.25 -13.92
C ASP A 235 -12.65 -19.29 -12.76
N LEU A 236 -12.00 -19.76 -11.69
CA LEU A 236 -11.66 -18.92 -10.55
C LEU A 236 -10.66 -17.81 -10.92
N VAL A 237 -9.65 -18.13 -11.74
CA VAL A 237 -8.69 -17.13 -12.24
C VAL A 237 -9.37 -16.10 -13.15
N LYS A 238 -10.29 -16.53 -14.02
CA LYS A 238 -11.09 -15.60 -14.85
C LYS A 238 -11.95 -14.69 -13.98
N HIS A 239 -12.54 -15.23 -12.91
CA HIS A 239 -13.38 -14.48 -12.00
C HIS A 239 -12.58 -13.50 -11.15
N TYR A 240 -11.40 -13.90 -10.66
CA TYR A 240 -10.44 -12.99 -10.02
C TYR A 240 -10.17 -11.77 -10.88
N GLU A 241 -9.83 -11.99 -12.14
CA GLU A 241 -9.53 -10.90 -13.06
C GLU A 241 -10.77 -10.03 -13.35
N SER A 242 -11.94 -10.66 -13.51
CA SER A 242 -13.20 -9.93 -13.70
C SER A 242 -13.54 -9.03 -12.50
N VAL A 243 -13.35 -9.52 -11.27
CA VAL A 243 -13.64 -8.75 -10.05
C VAL A 243 -12.59 -7.65 -9.84
N ARG A 244 -11.30 -7.92 -10.11
CA ARG A 244 -10.24 -6.92 -10.07
C ARG A 244 -10.53 -5.75 -11.02
N LEU A 245 -10.91 -6.05 -12.27
CA LEU A 245 -11.29 -5.04 -13.26
C LEU A 245 -12.58 -4.29 -12.88
N ALA A 246 -13.55 -4.98 -12.28
CA ALA A 246 -14.76 -4.33 -11.77
C ALA A 246 -14.47 -3.38 -10.60
N LEU A 247 -13.52 -3.71 -9.72
CA LEU A 247 -13.07 -2.82 -8.65
C LEU A 247 -12.32 -1.60 -9.20
N ILE A 248 -11.50 -1.77 -10.24
CA ILE A 248 -10.87 -0.63 -10.94
C ILE A 248 -11.95 0.31 -11.47
N ASP A 249 -12.92 -0.21 -12.24
CA ASP A 249 -14.02 0.61 -12.80
C ASP A 249 -14.85 1.29 -11.69
N LEU A 250 -15.10 0.59 -10.58
CA LEU A 250 -15.75 1.17 -9.41
C LEU A 250 -14.95 2.35 -8.85
N VAL A 251 -13.66 2.15 -8.54
CA VAL A 251 -12.79 3.16 -7.93
C VAL A 251 -12.57 4.37 -8.84
N GLU A 252 -12.43 4.16 -10.15
CA GLU A 252 -12.31 5.25 -11.13
C GLU A 252 -13.57 6.15 -11.15
N ARG A 253 -14.75 5.53 -11.02
CA ARG A 253 -16.05 6.22 -11.08
C ARG A 253 -16.51 6.79 -9.75
N LEU A 254 -15.84 6.48 -8.64
CA LEU A 254 -16.17 7.08 -7.36
C LEU A 254 -16.12 8.61 -7.45
N PRO A 255 -17.06 9.33 -6.82
CA PRO A 255 -16.95 10.77 -6.61
C PRO A 255 -15.64 11.15 -5.91
N GLU A 256 -15.14 12.38 -6.12
CA GLU A 256 -13.90 12.85 -5.48
C GLU A 256 -13.99 12.82 -3.95
N ASP A 257 -15.17 13.09 -3.40
CA ASP A 257 -15.47 13.09 -1.97
C ASP A 257 -15.80 11.71 -1.41
N ALA A 258 -15.87 10.65 -2.23
CA ALA A 258 -16.14 9.29 -1.76
C ALA A 258 -15.10 8.80 -0.74
N PHE A 259 -13.83 9.20 -0.90
CA PHE A 259 -12.75 8.90 0.05
C PHE A 259 -12.83 9.69 1.36
N LEU A 260 -13.77 10.64 1.49
CA LEU A 260 -14.12 11.27 2.77
C LEU A 260 -15.17 10.45 3.54
N ASN A 261 -15.87 9.53 2.88
CA ASN A 261 -16.71 8.56 3.55
C ASN A 261 -15.83 7.47 4.16
N LYS A 262 -15.77 7.44 5.50
CA LYS A 262 -14.93 6.50 6.27
C LYS A 262 -15.19 5.03 5.94
N ASP A 263 -16.41 4.68 5.54
CA ASP A 263 -16.79 3.30 5.30
C ASP A 263 -16.30 2.90 3.90
N ILE A 264 -16.52 3.73 2.87
CA ILE A 264 -15.95 3.51 1.53
C ILE A 264 -14.42 3.44 1.58
N GLU A 265 -13.79 4.42 2.24
CA GLU A 265 -12.34 4.44 2.40
C GLU A 265 -11.83 3.23 3.19
N GLY A 266 -12.50 2.89 4.30
CA GLY A 266 -12.13 1.78 5.17
C GLY A 266 -12.19 0.42 4.48
N TRP A 267 -13.24 0.16 3.69
CA TRP A 267 -13.39 -1.07 2.91
C TRP A 267 -12.31 -1.19 1.83
N LEU A 268 -12.06 -0.14 1.04
CA LEU A 268 -10.97 -0.17 0.05
C LEU A 268 -9.59 -0.31 0.69
N ALA A 269 -9.34 0.39 1.82
CA ALA A 269 -8.07 0.29 2.52
C ALA A 269 -7.84 -1.11 3.09
N SER A 270 -8.90 -1.73 3.63
CA SER A 270 -8.90 -3.11 4.08
C SER A 270 -8.61 -4.08 2.94
N ASP A 271 -9.47 -4.11 1.93
CA ASP A 271 -9.56 -5.26 1.04
C ASP A 271 -8.66 -5.13 -0.21
N VAL A 272 -8.19 -3.92 -0.51
CA VAL A 272 -7.26 -3.68 -1.62
C VAL A 272 -5.83 -3.50 -1.14
N VAL A 273 -5.61 -2.75 -0.05
CA VAL A 273 -4.25 -2.42 0.40
C VAL A 273 -3.77 -3.38 1.48
N ARG A 274 -4.44 -3.41 2.63
CA ARG A 274 -4.03 -4.25 3.77
C ARG A 274 -4.13 -5.73 3.45
N HIS A 275 -5.17 -6.15 2.73
CA HIS A 275 -5.35 -7.54 2.34
C HIS A 275 -4.21 -8.09 1.47
N TYR A 276 -3.58 -7.23 0.66
CA TYR A 276 -2.36 -7.60 -0.08
C TYR A 276 -1.18 -7.81 0.88
N ASP A 277 -1.04 -6.93 1.87
CA ASP A 277 0.03 -7.01 2.87
C ASP A 277 -0.16 -8.14 3.89
N ASP A 278 -1.39 -8.62 4.07
CA ASP A 278 -1.70 -9.82 4.86
C ASP A 278 -1.35 -11.11 4.08
N HIS A 279 -1.39 -11.06 2.74
CA HIS A 279 -1.09 -12.19 1.86
C HIS A 279 0.07 -11.93 0.88
N PRO A 280 1.24 -11.42 1.32
CA PRO A 280 2.28 -11.00 0.40
C PRO A 280 2.99 -12.21 -0.20
N ILE A 281 3.05 -12.29 -1.54
CA ILE A 281 3.88 -13.31 -2.20
C ILE A 281 5.36 -13.03 -1.87
N PRO A 282 6.11 -13.99 -1.32
CA PRO A 282 7.51 -13.78 -0.96
C PRO A 282 8.36 -13.51 -2.20
N THR A 283 9.08 -12.39 -2.20
CA THR A 283 10.01 -11.98 -3.28
C THR A 283 11.44 -12.47 -3.07
#